data_AF-A0A929A071-F1
#
_entry.id   AF-A0A929A071-F1
#
_cell.length_a   1.000
_cell.length_b   1.000
_cell.length_c   1.000
_cell.angle_alpha   90.00
_cell.angle_beta   90.00
_cell.angle_gamma   90.00
#
_symmetry.space_group_name_H-M   'P 1'
#
loop_
_entity.id
_entity.type
_entity.pdbx_description
1 polymer ?
#
loop_
_entity_poly.entity_id
_entity_poly.type
_entity_poly.pdbx_seq_one_letter_code
_entity_poly.pdbx_strand_id
1 'polypeptide(L)'
;MGSGSNESGNGGAITVSADGDIDIASTLRSSSSSNSSLDESGDGGSIALVSNFGDIEIANLSERFVDNSLISSFSYSVAGAAGNGGSTSVRAPKGSITGDGGRILTAAIAEASGVTDTGGNIYLEASSTISGLEILTLAGSGNSGDVNVQGRSESLTIDNLRLITSGRIEIADPNPTINQAPETITLNIDNLGQPGNTLIQNTGDIILNNVNIEASANGSQPAGGVTVTSPGQVTFTNSQITSNANSTGDAGTIRLDVGQLNLGNGGRIFAATSDSGNGGNVIINATDSVFLGEGVQDFEPVISVLTFPTKCSNP
;
A
#
# COMPACT_ATOMS: atom_id res chain seq x y z
N MET A 1 -34.32 21.37 -19.17
CA MET A 1 -34.05 20.05 -18.58
C MET A 1 -33.12 19.33 -19.53
N GLY A 2 -31.89 19.11 -19.09
CA GLY A 2 -30.77 18.60 -19.87
C GLY A 2 -29.53 18.70 -18.98
N SER A 3 -29.56 17.98 -17.85
CA SER A 3 -28.44 17.82 -16.93
C SER A 3 -27.49 16.80 -17.55
N GLY A 4 -26.56 17.25 -18.39
CA GLY A 4 -25.35 16.48 -18.66
C GLY A 4 -24.45 16.62 -17.44
N SER A 5 -24.20 15.53 -16.73
CA SER A 5 -23.02 15.43 -15.86
C SER A 5 -21.81 15.68 -16.76
N ASN A 6 -21.00 16.69 -16.45
CA ASN A 6 -19.71 16.85 -17.08
C ASN A 6 -18.76 15.88 -16.35
N GLU A 7 -18.62 14.67 -16.87
CA GLU A 7 -17.65 13.70 -16.36
C GLU A 7 -16.28 13.96 -17.01
N SER A 8 -15.18 13.92 -16.25
CA SER A 8 -13.86 13.86 -16.86
C SER A 8 -13.67 12.51 -17.53
N GLY A 9 -12.96 12.48 -18.66
CA GLY A 9 -12.61 11.22 -19.31
C GLY A 9 -11.63 10.39 -18.48
N ASN A 10 -11.57 9.08 -18.75
CA ASN A 10 -10.65 8.17 -18.08
C ASN A 10 -9.17 8.42 -18.45
N GLY A 11 -8.26 8.10 -17.53
CA GLY A 11 -6.82 8.09 -17.75
C GLY A 11 -6.39 7.03 -18.77
N GLY A 12 -5.34 7.33 -19.55
CA GLY A 12 -4.82 6.43 -20.58
C GLY A 12 -3.99 5.27 -20.02
N ALA A 13 -3.68 4.26 -20.83
CA ALA A 13 -2.73 3.23 -20.41
C ALA A 13 -1.28 3.63 -20.73
N ILE A 14 -0.37 3.40 -19.79
CA ILE A 14 1.09 3.46 -20.02
C ILE A 14 1.63 2.03 -19.97
N THR A 15 2.38 1.64 -20.99
CA THR A 15 3.07 0.35 -21.01
C THR A 15 4.51 0.56 -21.45
N VAL A 16 5.45 0.12 -20.63
CA VAL A 16 6.88 0.09 -20.94
C VAL A 16 7.33 -1.35 -20.84
N SER A 17 7.99 -1.84 -21.90
CA SER A 17 8.54 -3.19 -21.90
C SER A 17 9.92 -3.18 -22.55
N ALA A 18 10.83 -3.94 -21.95
CA ALA A 18 12.17 -4.18 -22.46
C ALA A 18 12.57 -5.63 -22.18
N ASP A 19 13.49 -6.15 -22.98
CA ASP A 19 14.13 -7.43 -22.69
C ASP A 19 15.22 -7.29 -21.62
N GLY A 20 15.95 -6.17 -21.64
CA GLY A 20 16.92 -5.78 -20.61
C GLY A 20 16.32 -4.79 -19.61
N ASP A 21 17.19 -4.04 -18.94
CA ASP A 21 16.82 -3.19 -17.81
C ASP A 21 15.86 -2.05 -18.19
N ILE A 22 15.04 -1.64 -17.21
CA ILE A 22 14.19 -0.44 -17.29
C ILE A 22 14.60 0.51 -16.16
N ASP A 23 15.14 1.67 -16.53
CA ASP A 23 15.54 2.70 -15.58
C ASP A 23 14.53 3.85 -15.58
N ILE A 24 13.81 4.01 -14.48
CA ILE A 24 12.87 5.11 -14.24
C ILE A 24 13.55 6.18 -13.40
N ALA A 25 14.10 7.18 -14.09
CA ALA A 25 14.78 8.35 -13.51
C ALA A 25 13.87 9.59 -13.37
N SER A 26 12.59 9.49 -13.76
CA SER A 26 11.60 10.57 -13.72
C SER A 26 10.18 10.00 -13.57
N THR A 27 9.17 10.85 -13.57
CA THR A 27 7.78 10.45 -13.27
C THR A 27 7.08 9.80 -14.45
N LEU A 28 6.49 8.62 -14.22
CA LEU A 28 5.44 8.01 -15.01
C LEU A 28 4.09 8.25 -14.33
N ARG A 29 3.20 8.99 -14.99
CA ARG A 29 1.90 9.37 -14.43
C ARG A 29 0.78 9.10 -15.41
N SER A 30 -0.23 8.35 -14.98
CA SER A 30 -1.47 8.17 -15.72
C SER A 30 -2.70 8.48 -14.87
N SER A 31 -3.40 9.56 -15.18
CA SER A 31 -4.41 10.10 -14.27
C SER A 31 -5.66 10.58 -14.97
N SER A 32 -6.77 10.53 -14.25
CA SER A 32 -8.01 11.26 -14.52
C SER A 32 -8.22 12.30 -13.42
N SER A 33 -8.56 13.53 -13.78
CA SER A 33 -8.83 14.59 -12.80
C SER A 33 -10.00 15.48 -13.21
N SER A 34 -10.81 15.87 -12.23
CA SER A 34 -11.92 16.82 -12.34
C SER A 34 -11.78 17.94 -11.32
N ASN A 35 -11.70 19.19 -11.79
CA ASN A 35 -11.52 20.39 -10.95
C ASN A 35 -12.82 21.19 -10.74
N SER A 36 -13.98 20.65 -11.16
CA SER A 36 -15.27 21.35 -11.13
C SER A 36 -16.16 20.83 -10.01
N SER A 37 -16.97 21.74 -9.43
CA SER A 37 -17.77 21.47 -8.23
C SER A 37 -18.99 20.57 -8.45
N LEU A 38 -19.27 20.17 -9.70
CA LEU A 38 -20.42 19.35 -10.12
C LEU A 38 -20.01 18.14 -10.97
N ASP A 39 -18.70 17.95 -11.18
CA ASP A 39 -18.16 17.08 -12.22
C ASP A 39 -17.47 15.88 -11.56
N GLU A 40 -17.88 14.68 -11.94
CA GLU A 40 -17.27 13.44 -11.46
C GLU A 40 -15.99 13.15 -12.25
N SER A 41 -14.96 12.62 -11.58
CA SER A 41 -13.78 12.16 -12.31
C SER A 41 -13.95 10.72 -12.78
N GLY A 42 -13.62 10.45 -14.05
CA GLY A 42 -13.51 9.09 -14.58
C GLY A 42 -12.38 8.29 -13.92
N ASP A 43 -12.17 7.05 -14.35
CA ASP A 43 -11.13 6.18 -13.80
C ASP A 43 -9.72 6.68 -14.13
N GLY A 44 -8.76 6.48 -13.23
CA GLY A 44 -7.33 6.55 -13.50
C GLY A 44 -6.88 5.49 -14.51
N GLY A 45 -5.64 5.60 -14.98
CA GLY A 45 -5.12 4.76 -16.07
C GLY A 45 -4.23 3.61 -15.63
N SER A 46 -4.15 2.52 -16.39
CA SER A 46 -3.23 1.42 -16.04
C SER A 46 -1.77 1.76 -16.36
N ILE A 47 -0.84 1.42 -15.46
CA ILE A 47 0.61 1.49 -15.72
C ILE A 47 1.21 0.09 -15.64
N ALA A 48 1.93 -0.34 -16.68
CA ALA A 48 2.61 -1.62 -16.73
C ALA A 48 4.08 -1.46 -17.14
N LEU A 49 5.00 -1.93 -16.28
CA LEU A 49 6.43 -2.02 -16.56
C LEU A 49 6.84 -3.50 -16.58
N VAL A 50 7.48 -3.94 -17.66
CA VAL A 50 7.92 -5.33 -17.81
C VAL A 50 9.35 -5.41 -18.36
N SER A 51 10.28 -5.83 -17.51
CA SER A 51 11.64 -6.22 -17.90
C SER A 51 11.72 -7.74 -17.98
N ASN A 52 11.81 -8.31 -19.18
CA ASN A 52 11.68 -9.77 -19.34
C ASN A 52 12.87 -10.53 -18.74
N PHE A 53 14.08 -9.97 -18.86
CA PHE A 53 15.32 -10.61 -18.41
C PHE A 53 16.24 -9.71 -17.57
N GLY A 54 15.91 -8.43 -17.42
CA GLY A 54 16.69 -7.46 -16.66
C GLY A 54 16.03 -7.02 -15.36
N ASP A 55 16.61 -5.99 -14.78
CA ASP A 55 16.12 -5.32 -13.57
C ASP A 55 15.16 -4.16 -13.92
N ILE A 56 14.45 -3.67 -12.91
CA ILE A 56 13.70 -2.42 -12.98
C ILE A 56 14.18 -1.52 -11.84
N GLU A 57 14.75 -0.37 -12.17
CA GLU A 57 15.16 0.65 -11.22
C GLU A 57 14.15 1.82 -11.19
N ILE A 58 13.69 2.20 -10.01
CA ILE A 58 12.76 3.31 -9.75
C ILE A 58 13.44 4.27 -8.77
N ALA A 59 14.37 5.06 -9.29
CA ALA A 59 15.22 5.94 -8.49
C ALA A 59 14.73 7.40 -8.53
N ASN A 60 14.59 8.02 -7.35
CA ASN A 60 14.19 9.42 -7.25
C ASN A 60 15.39 10.34 -7.46
N LEU A 61 15.71 10.63 -8.71
CA LEU A 61 16.83 11.52 -9.07
C LEU A 61 16.46 13.01 -9.08
N SER A 62 15.24 13.38 -8.65
CA SER A 62 14.76 14.76 -8.73
C SER A 62 14.10 15.26 -7.45
N GLU A 63 14.64 16.33 -6.86
CA GLU A 63 13.98 17.09 -5.79
C GLU A 63 12.75 17.91 -6.27
N ARG A 64 12.31 17.72 -7.54
CA ARG A 64 11.30 18.59 -8.18
C ARG A 64 9.85 18.25 -7.83
N PHE A 65 9.56 17.03 -7.40
CA PHE A 65 8.20 16.62 -7.03
C PHE A 65 8.13 16.41 -5.53
N VAL A 66 7.18 17.09 -4.90
CA VAL A 66 7.11 17.22 -3.45
C VAL A 66 6.58 15.95 -2.75
N ASP A 67 6.01 15.02 -3.51
CA ASP A 67 5.42 13.79 -3.01
C ASP A 67 6.23 12.52 -3.32
N ASN A 68 7.36 12.62 -4.03
CA ASN A 68 8.22 11.49 -4.44
C ASN A 68 7.50 10.37 -5.26
N SER A 69 6.30 10.62 -5.78
CA SER A 69 5.52 9.67 -6.57
C SER A 69 6.09 9.56 -7.99
N LEU A 70 6.95 8.58 -8.22
CA LEU A 70 7.57 8.34 -9.53
C LEU A 70 6.67 7.52 -10.44
N ILE A 71 5.85 6.63 -9.90
CA ILE A 71 4.82 5.91 -10.66
C ILE A 71 3.49 6.19 -10.01
N SER A 72 2.60 6.90 -10.69
CA SER A 72 1.30 7.28 -10.13
C SER A 72 0.16 7.02 -11.10
N SER A 73 -0.83 6.28 -10.63
CA SER A 73 -2.14 6.21 -11.25
C SER A 73 -3.18 6.74 -10.27
N PHE A 74 -4.06 7.64 -10.70
CA PHE A 74 -5.12 8.09 -9.80
C PHE A 74 -6.34 8.67 -10.52
N SER A 75 -7.45 8.70 -9.78
CA SER A 75 -8.66 9.49 -10.06
C SER A 75 -8.82 10.53 -8.96
N TYR A 76 -9.08 11.79 -9.34
CA TYR A 76 -9.18 12.90 -8.40
C TYR A 76 -10.35 13.84 -8.74
N SER A 77 -11.20 14.14 -7.76
CA SER A 77 -12.28 15.13 -7.88
C SER A 77 -12.31 16.09 -6.68
N VAL A 78 -12.52 17.39 -6.93
CA VAL A 78 -12.58 18.40 -5.86
C VAL A 78 -13.90 18.33 -5.08
N ALA A 79 -15.04 18.18 -5.76
CA ALA A 79 -16.35 18.17 -5.10
C ALA A 79 -17.33 17.08 -5.58
N GLY A 80 -17.02 16.38 -6.67
CA GLY A 80 -17.81 15.27 -7.20
C GLY A 80 -17.31 13.92 -6.68
N ALA A 81 -17.85 12.84 -7.27
CA ALA A 81 -17.30 11.50 -7.06
C ALA A 81 -15.98 11.32 -7.84
N ALA A 82 -15.12 10.45 -7.33
CA ALA A 82 -13.93 10.00 -8.05
C ALA A 82 -14.03 8.51 -8.38
N GLY A 83 -13.79 8.16 -9.65
CA GLY A 83 -13.72 6.78 -10.12
C GLY A 83 -12.52 6.01 -9.55
N ASN A 84 -12.22 4.87 -10.15
CA ASN A 84 -11.15 4.00 -9.67
C ASN A 84 -9.77 4.64 -9.91
N GLY A 85 -8.83 4.46 -8.98
CA GLY A 85 -7.49 5.02 -9.11
C GLY A 85 -6.60 4.35 -10.15
N GLY A 86 -7.08 3.36 -10.90
CA GLY A 86 -6.34 2.61 -11.91
C GLY A 86 -5.53 1.44 -11.33
N SER A 87 -4.57 0.89 -12.08
CA SER A 87 -3.79 -0.27 -11.62
C SER A 87 -2.33 -0.16 -12.06
N THR A 88 -1.41 -0.54 -11.19
CA THR A 88 0.02 -0.50 -11.49
C THR A 88 0.63 -1.90 -11.40
N SER A 89 1.41 -2.28 -12.42
CA SER A 89 2.14 -3.55 -12.45
C SER A 89 3.60 -3.30 -12.78
N VAL A 90 4.51 -3.78 -11.94
CA VAL A 90 5.96 -3.71 -12.15
C VAL A 90 6.54 -5.11 -12.07
N ARG A 91 7.12 -5.59 -13.17
CA ARG A 91 7.45 -7.01 -13.34
C ARG A 91 8.87 -7.18 -13.88
N ALA A 92 9.75 -7.69 -13.03
CA ALA A 92 11.08 -8.19 -13.35
C ALA A 92 11.15 -9.70 -13.03
N PRO A 93 10.43 -10.57 -13.78
CA PRO A 93 10.33 -12.02 -13.51
C PRO A 93 11.67 -12.76 -13.42
N LYS A 94 12.75 -12.16 -13.92
CA LYS A 94 14.13 -12.70 -13.93
C LYS A 94 15.16 -11.76 -13.29
N GLY A 95 14.72 -10.63 -12.76
CA GLY A 95 15.57 -9.63 -12.15
C GLY A 95 15.04 -9.14 -10.81
N SER A 96 15.48 -7.95 -10.45
CA SER A 96 15.14 -7.23 -9.23
C SER A 96 14.29 -6.00 -9.56
N ILE A 97 13.54 -5.53 -8.56
CA ILE A 97 12.92 -4.21 -8.59
C ILE A 97 13.57 -3.40 -7.47
N THR A 98 14.33 -2.37 -7.83
CA THR A 98 15.05 -1.54 -6.86
C THR A 98 14.58 -0.10 -6.95
N GLY A 99 14.70 0.61 -5.85
CA GLY A 99 14.48 2.05 -5.81
C GLY A 99 15.38 2.72 -4.78
N ASP A 100 15.34 4.05 -4.81
CA ASP A 100 16.04 4.92 -3.86
C ASP A 100 15.03 5.90 -3.25
N GLY A 101 14.07 5.34 -2.50
CA GLY A 101 12.95 6.10 -1.91
C GLY A 101 11.84 6.45 -2.90
N GLY A 102 11.82 5.83 -4.08
CA GLY A 102 10.79 6.02 -5.09
C GLY A 102 9.42 5.52 -4.62
N ARG A 103 8.35 6.28 -4.89
CA ARG A 103 6.98 5.88 -4.55
C ARG A 103 6.19 5.37 -5.76
N ILE A 104 5.49 4.26 -5.56
CA ILE A 104 4.43 3.75 -6.44
C ILE A 104 3.08 4.04 -5.77
N LEU A 105 2.22 4.79 -6.46
CA LEU A 105 0.95 5.28 -5.96
C LEU A 105 -0.20 4.83 -6.87
N THR A 106 -1.24 4.24 -6.27
CA THR A 106 -2.59 4.15 -6.84
C THR A 106 -3.57 4.86 -5.91
N ALA A 107 -4.36 5.80 -6.43
CA ALA A 107 -5.27 6.57 -5.57
C ALA A 107 -6.61 6.94 -6.19
N ALA A 108 -7.68 6.93 -5.39
CA ALA A 108 -8.95 7.54 -5.71
C ALA A 108 -9.27 8.58 -4.63
N ILE A 109 -9.37 9.85 -5.00
CA ILE A 109 -9.39 10.98 -4.06
C ILE A 109 -10.57 11.89 -4.37
N ALA A 110 -11.35 12.21 -3.33
CA ALA A 110 -12.36 13.27 -3.37
C ALA A 110 -12.20 14.17 -2.14
N GLU A 111 -12.11 15.51 -2.32
CA GLU A 111 -11.81 16.43 -1.21
C GLU A 111 -13.02 16.80 -0.34
N ALA A 112 -14.19 17.00 -0.95
CA ALA A 112 -15.44 17.27 -0.23
C ALA A 112 -16.04 15.98 0.37
N SER A 113 -17.32 15.98 0.77
CA SER A 113 -18.08 14.75 1.06
C SER A 113 -18.33 13.87 -0.19
N GLY A 114 -17.50 14.01 -1.23
CA GLY A 114 -17.52 13.18 -2.42
C GLY A 114 -17.15 11.75 -2.06
N VAL A 115 -17.73 10.80 -2.80
CA VAL A 115 -17.42 9.39 -2.65
C VAL A 115 -16.38 8.97 -3.67
N THR A 116 -15.51 8.05 -3.29
CA THR A 116 -14.54 7.45 -4.20
C THR A 116 -14.87 5.97 -4.42
N ASP A 117 -14.57 5.46 -5.61
CA ASP A 117 -14.50 4.03 -5.84
C ASP A 117 -13.19 3.46 -5.23
N THR A 118 -12.53 2.52 -5.90
CA THR A 118 -11.32 1.88 -5.37
C THR A 118 -10.06 2.67 -5.67
N GLY A 119 -9.10 2.70 -4.74
CA GLY A 119 -7.82 3.38 -4.91
C GLY A 119 -6.93 2.75 -5.99
N GLY A 120 -7.18 1.47 -6.32
CA GLY A 120 -6.48 0.76 -7.38
C GLY A 120 -5.40 -0.18 -6.87
N ASN A 121 -5.16 -1.27 -7.62
CA ASN A 121 -4.27 -2.35 -7.17
C ASN A 121 -2.83 -2.17 -7.65
N ILE A 122 -1.88 -2.68 -6.86
CA ILE A 122 -0.46 -2.74 -7.23
C ILE A 122 0.02 -4.20 -7.26
N TYR A 123 0.66 -4.58 -8.36
CA TYR A 123 1.29 -5.89 -8.54
C TYR A 123 2.78 -5.73 -8.76
N LEU A 124 3.59 -6.35 -7.88
CA LEU A 124 5.04 -6.43 -8.03
C LEU A 124 5.47 -7.87 -8.24
N GLU A 125 6.36 -8.09 -9.20
CA GLU A 125 6.94 -9.40 -9.49
C GLU A 125 8.45 -9.27 -9.65
N ALA A 126 9.22 -9.96 -8.80
CA ALA A 126 10.67 -9.99 -8.87
C ALA A 126 11.20 -11.43 -8.73
N SER A 127 12.36 -11.70 -9.32
CA SER A 127 13.06 -12.97 -9.09
C SER A 127 13.86 -12.94 -7.79
N SER A 128 14.56 -11.85 -7.49
CA SER A 128 15.56 -11.82 -6.40
C SER A 128 15.24 -10.81 -5.31
N THR A 129 15.09 -9.54 -5.68
CA THR A 129 15.03 -8.44 -4.71
C THR A 129 13.91 -7.46 -5.05
N ILE A 130 13.23 -6.98 -4.02
CA ILE A 130 12.39 -5.77 -4.06
C ILE A 130 12.91 -4.83 -2.97
N SER A 131 13.43 -3.66 -3.31
CA SER A 131 14.05 -2.80 -2.30
C SER A 131 13.91 -1.30 -2.51
N GLY A 132 13.92 -0.55 -1.41
CA GLY A 132 14.03 0.91 -1.43
C GLY A 132 12.82 1.64 -2.01
N LEU A 133 11.62 1.09 -1.81
CA LEU A 133 10.37 1.64 -2.35
C LEU A 133 9.39 2.04 -1.25
N GLU A 134 8.55 3.02 -1.56
CA GLU A 134 7.27 3.24 -0.90
C GLU A 134 6.14 2.78 -1.82
N ILE A 135 5.26 1.91 -1.34
CA ILE A 135 4.06 1.49 -2.05
C ILE A 135 2.87 2.06 -1.29
N LEU A 136 1.99 2.76 -2.01
CA LEU A 136 0.81 3.38 -1.43
C LEU A 136 -0.41 3.11 -2.30
N THR A 137 -1.43 2.49 -1.71
CA THR A 137 -2.78 2.42 -2.29
C THR A 137 -3.72 3.22 -1.38
N LEU A 138 -4.62 4.02 -1.96
CA LEU A 138 -5.44 4.97 -1.20
C LEU A 138 -6.81 5.18 -1.83
N ALA A 139 -7.87 5.11 -1.03
CA ALA A 139 -9.19 5.62 -1.40
C ALA A 139 -9.71 6.60 -0.35
N GLY A 140 -10.38 7.67 -0.82
CA GLY A 140 -11.04 8.64 0.03
C GLY A 140 -12.13 8.01 0.89
N SER A 141 -13.02 7.22 0.28
CA SER A 141 -14.11 6.50 0.97
C SER A 141 -14.34 5.06 0.53
N GLY A 142 -13.83 4.65 -0.64
CA GLY A 142 -13.92 3.28 -1.12
C GLY A 142 -12.78 2.38 -0.61
N ASN A 143 -12.54 1.23 -1.25
CA ASN A 143 -11.42 0.38 -0.85
C ASN A 143 -10.09 0.94 -1.40
N SER A 144 -9.06 1.07 -0.58
CA SER A 144 -7.76 1.63 -0.99
C SER A 144 -7.06 0.86 -2.10
N GLY A 145 -7.36 -0.43 -2.28
CA GLY A 145 -6.77 -1.30 -3.30
C GLY A 145 -5.72 -2.25 -2.74
N ASP A 146 -5.65 -3.44 -3.31
CA ASP A 146 -4.78 -4.53 -2.85
C ASP A 146 -3.35 -4.38 -3.38
N VAL A 147 -2.38 -4.90 -2.61
CA VAL A 147 -0.99 -5.05 -3.04
C VAL A 147 -0.62 -6.52 -3.08
N ASN A 148 -0.11 -6.98 -4.23
CA ASN A 148 0.39 -8.34 -4.41
C ASN A 148 1.87 -8.31 -4.80
N VAL A 149 2.70 -9.00 -4.02
CA VAL A 149 4.13 -9.16 -4.22
C VAL A 149 4.44 -10.63 -4.49
N GLN A 150 4.99 -10.91 -5.67
CA GLN A 150 5.33 -12.25 -6.11
C GLN A 150 6.85 -12.41 -6.32
N GLY A 151 7.46 -13.29 -5.53
CA GLY A 151 8.76 -13.89 -5.78
C GLY A 151 8.64 -15.17 -6.61
N ARG A 152 9.60 -15.45 -7.49
CA ARG A 152 9.64 -16.67 -8.32
C ARG A 152 10.95 -17.47 -8.24
N SER A 153 11.68 -17.32 -7.15
CA SER A 153 12.98 -17.97 -6.97
C SER A 153 13.08 -18.74 -5.64
N GLU A 154 14.24 -19.32 -5.40
CA GLU A 154 14.57 -19.99 -4.14
C GLU A 154 14.60 -19.02 -2.95
N SER A 155 14.79 -17.72 -3.18
CA SER A 155 14.80 -16.71 -2.12
C SER A 155 14.43 -15.32 -2.66
N LEU A 156 13.42 -14.68 -2.05
CA LEU A 156 13.05 -13.30 -2.30
C LEU A 156 13.50 -12.44 -1.12
N THR A 157 14.37 -11.45 -1.39
CA THR A 157 14.71 -10.40 -0.42
C THR A 157 13.81 -9.20 -0.62
N ILE A 158 13.15 -8.76 0.44
CA ILE A 158 12.47 -7.47 0.50
C ILE A 158 13.20 -6.60 1.51
N ASP A 159 13.76 -5.49 1.05
CA ASP A 159 14.68 -4.67 1.85
C ASP A 159 14.28 -3.18 1.82
N ASN A 160 14.22 -2.53 2.99
CA ASN A 160 13.89 -1.11 3.11
C ASN A 160 12.60 -0.74 2.33
N LEU A 161 11.54 -1.51 2.55
CA LEU A 161 10.25 -1.33 1.88
C LEU A 161 9.22 -0.78 2.88
N ARG A 162 8.48 0.25 2.48
CA ARG A 162 7.25 0.66 3.16
C ARG A 162 6.05 0.41 2.26
N LEU A 163 5.11 -0.41 2.70
CA LEU A 163 3.89 -0.75 1.98
C LEU A 163 2.70 -0.32 2.82
N ILE A 164 1.89 0.59 2.28
CA ILE A 164 0.72 1.12 2.96
C ILE A 164 -0.49 0.91 2.06
N THR A 165 -1.48 0.22 2.59
CA THR A 165 -2.79 0.01 1.94
C THR A 165 -3.91 0.74 2.67
N SER A 166 -3.57 1.67 3.56
CA SER A 166 -4.52 2.38 4.42
C SER A 166 -4.98 3.72 3.85
N GLY A 167 -6.23 4.09 4.15
CA GLY A 167 -6.70 5.47 3.99
C GLY A 167 -5.90 6.41 4.89
N ARG A 168 -5.27 7.44 4.32
CA ARG A 168 -4.58 8.49 5.08
C ARG A 168 -5.55 9.60 5.47
N ILE A 169 -5.33 10.22 6.63
CA ILE A 169 -6.10 11.40 7.05
C ILE A 169 -5.65 12.63 6.25
N GLU A 170 -4.38 12.69 5.88
CA GLU A 170 -3.83 13.76 5.05
C GLU A 170 -3.03 13.17 3.90
N ILE A 171 -3.25 13.69 2.71
CA ILE A 171 -2.52 13.32 1.50
C ILE A 171 -2.00 14.58 0.82
N ALA A 172 -0.85 14.47 0.16
CA ALA A 172 -0.41 15.53 -0.73
C ALA A 172 -1.45 15.69 -1.85
N ASP A 173 -1.80 16.94 -2.17
CA ASP A 173 -2.57 17.23 -3.37
C ASP A 173 -1.89 16.56 -4.57
N PRO A 174 -2.56 15.58 -5.23
CA PRO A 174 -1.97 14.88 -6.34
C PRO A 174 -1.76 15.81 -7.55
N ASN A 175 -2.41 16.98 -7.61
CA ASN A 175 -2.37 17.92 -8.71
C ASN A 175 -1.99 19.35 -8.27
N PRO A 176 -0.79 19.55 -7.69
CA PRO A 176 -0.42 20.82 -7.11
C PRO A 176 -0.31 21.92 -8.16
N THR A 177 -0.74 23.12 -7.81
CA THR A 177 -0.51 24.30 -8.65
C THR A 177 0.99 24.60 -8.74
N ILE A 178 1.52 24.71 -9.97
CA ILE A 178 2.95 24.95 -10.22
C ILE A 178 3.40 26.26 -9.54
N ASN A 179 4.51 26.21 -8.81
CA ASN A 179 5.09 27.30 -8.01
C ASN A 179 4.35 27.67 -6.72
N GLN A 180 3.44 26.83 -6.24
CA GLN A 180 2.88 26.91 -4.89
C GLN A 180 3.48 25.83 -3.99
N ALA A 181 3.47 26.08 -2.67
CA ALA A 181 3.82 25.06 -1.71
C ALA A 181 2.86 23.85 -1.87
N PRO A 182 3.31 22.61 -1.61
CA PRO A 182 2.41 21.46 -1.65
C PRO A 182 1.22 21.70 -0.71
N GLU A 183 0.02 21.65 -1.27
CA GLU A 183 -1.21 21.65 -0.47
C GLU A 183 -1.49 20.22 0.01
N THR A 184 -2.09 20.10 1.20
CA THR A 184 -2.51 18.82 1.76
C THR A 184 -4.03 18.76 1.77
N ILE A 185 -4.56 17.64 1.30
CA ILE A 185 -5.98 17.33 1.38
C ILE A 185 -6.21 16.56 2.67
N THR A 186 -7.06 17.09 3.55
CA THR A 186 -7.54 16.37 4.73
C THR A 186 -8.80 15.59 4.39
N LEU A 187 -8.74 14.27 4.51
CA LEU A 187 -9.86 13.37 4.27
C LEU A 187 -10.72 13.23 5.55
N ASN A 188 -12.03 13.07 5.36
CA ASN A 188 -12.97 12.90 6.47
C ASN A 188 -12.82 11.51 7.12
N ILE A 189 -12.38 11.48 8.37
CA ILE A 189 -12.16 10.27 9.17
C ILE A 189 -13.41 9.36 9.25
N ASP A 190 -14.60 9.96 9.32
CA ASP A 190 -15.86 9.22 9.45
C ASP A 190 -16.23 8.40 8.21
N ASN A 191 -15.64 8.75 7.05
CA ASN A 191 -15.86 8.08 5.78
C ASN A 191 -14.53 7.75 5.07
N LEU A 192 -13.48 7.44 5.84
CA LEU A 192 -12.21 7.02 5.26
C LEU A 192 -12.33 5.66 4.57
N GLY A 193 -11.65 5.53 3.44
CA GLY A 193 -11.60 4.30 2.67
C GLY A 193 -11.11 3.10 3.46
N GLN A 194 -11.71 1.94 3.18
CA GLN A 194 -11.31 0.67 3.76
C GLN A 194 -9.89 0.33 3.27
N PRO A 195 -8.94 0.00 4.16
CA PRO A 195 -7.64 -0.47 3.72
C PRO A 195 -7.74 -1.72 2.84
N GLY A 196 -6.86 -1.81 1.84
CA GLY A 196 -6.73 -2.98 0.98
C GLY A 196 -5.97 -4.13 1.65
N ASN A 197 -5.99 -5.30 1.02
CA ASN A 197 -5.23 -6.46 1.48
C ASN A 197 -3.83 -6.48 0.88
N THR A 198 -2.90 -7.07 1.63
CA THR A 198 -1.55 -7.33 1.15
C THR A 198 -1.29 -8.83 1.06
N LEU A 199 -0.77 -9.28 -0.08
CA LEU A 199 -0.33 -10.64 -0.31
C LEU A 199 1.15 -10.64 -0.70
N ILE A 200 1.98 -11.37 0.04
CA ILE A 200 3.38 -11.61 -0.31
C ILE A 200 3.61 -13.11 -0.45
N GLN A 201 4.12 -13.54 -1.59
CA GLN A 201 4.37 -14.96 -1.86
C GLN A 201 5.72 -15.18 -2.52
N ASN A 202 6.41 -16.25 -2.15
CA ASN A 202 7.57 -16.75 -2.89
C ASN A 202 7.55 -18.28 -2.98
N THR A 203 8.23 -18.82 -3.98
CA THR A 203 8.40 -20.28 -4.17
C THR A 203 9.43 -20.90 -3.23
N GLY A 204 10.34 -20.11 -2.67
CA GLY A 204 11.27 -20.51 -1.62
C GLY A 204 11.21 -19.51 -0.47
N ASP A 205 12.35 -19.14 0.08
CA ASP A 205 12.44 -18.30 1.28
C ASP A 205 11.99 -16.86 1.04
N ILE A 206 11.53 -16.18 2.09
CA ILE A 206 11.26 -14.73 2.09
C ILE A 206 12.08 -14.09 3.20
N ILE A 207 12.89 -13.10 2.85
CA ILE A 207 13.69 -12.33 3.80
C ILE A 207 13.13 -10.90 3.83
N LEU A 208 12.61 -10.48 4.97
CA LEU A 208 12.13 -9.12 5.20
C LEU A 208 13.16 -8.38 6.07
N ASN A 209 13.78 -7.34 5.52
CA ASN A 209 14.75 -6.51 6.23
C ASN A 209 14.32 -5.03 6.21
N ASN A 210 14.14 -4.44 7.38
CA ASN A 210 13.64 -3.06 7.52
C ASN A 210 12.33 -2.81 6.74
N VAL A 211 11.42 -3.78 6.77
CA VAL A 211 10.14 -3.72 6.05
C VAL A 211 9.02 -3.27 6.97
N ASN A 212 8.18 -2.34 6.51
CA ASN A 212 6.98 -1.91 7.21
C ASN A 212 5.76 -2.11 6.31
N ILE A 213 4.90 -3.07 6.65
CA ILE A 213 3.63 -3.34 5.96
C ILE A 213 2.49 -2.86 6.87
N GLU A 214 1.70 -1.91 6.38
CA GLU A 214 0.60 -1.28 7.10
C GLU A 214 -0.70 -1.40 6.31
N ALA A 215 -1.62 -2.21 6.84
CA ALA A 215 -2.99 -2.36 6.36
C ALA A 215 -4.00 -1.82 7.38
N SER A 216 -3.58 -0.88 8.22
CA SER A 216 -4.37 -0.39 9.36
C SER A 216 -5.52 0.53 8.93
N ALA A 217 -6.68 0.43 9.57
CA ALA A 217 -7.80 1.33 9.35
C ALA A 217 -7.72 2.55 10.27
N ASN A 218 -7.94 3.74 9.72
CA ASN A 218 -7.97 5.00 10.46
C ASN A 218 -9.38 5.54 10.70
N GLY A 219 -10.40 4.95 10.05
CA GLY A 219 -11.82 5.29 10.22
C GLY A 219 -12.64 4.12 10.77
N SER A 220 -13.95 4.18 10.56
CA SER A 220 -14.91 3.16 11.03
C SER A 220 -14.91 1.86 10.22
N GLN A 221 -14.19 1.82 9.10
CA GLN A 221 -14.06 0.62 8.26
C GLN A 221 -13.11 -0.42 8.87
N PRO A 222 -13.30 -1.72 8.61
CA PRO A 222 -12.35 -2.75 9.03
C PRO A 222 -10.98 -2.57 8.38
N ALA A 223 -9.92 -2.91 9.10
CA ALA A 223 -8.56 -2.94 8.57
C ALA A 223 -8.38 -4.04 7.51
N GLY A 224 -7.39 -3.87 6.63
CA GLY A 224 -7.06 -4.81 5.57
C GLY A 224 -6.29 -6.01 6.10
N GLY A 225 -6.39 -7.16 5.43
CA GLY A 225 -5.64 -8.36 5.80
C GLY A 225 -4.23 -8.39 5.21
N VAL A 226 -3.32 -9.07 5.90
CA VAL A 226 -1.97 -9.33 5.38
C VAL A 226 -1.72 -10.83 5.36
N THR A 227 -1.41 -11.39 4.19
CA THR A 227 -1.04 -12.79 4.04
C THR A 227 0.38 -12.90 3.50
N VAL A 228 1.21 -13.71 4.16
CA VAL A 228 2.53 -14.11 3.65
C VAL A 228 2.54 -15.62 3.46
N THR A 229 2.95 -16.08 2.27
CA THR A 229 3.01 -17.50 1.94
C THR A 229 4.37 -17.88 1.38
N SER A 230 5.02 -18.87 1.98
CA SER A 230 6.28 -19.43 1.50
C SER A 230 6.39 -20.90 1.93
N PRO A 231 6.75 -21.84 1.05
CA PRO A 231 7.04 -23.21 1.49
C PRO A 231 8.36 -23.29 2.28
N GLY A 232 9.20 -22.24 2.22
CA GLY A 232 10.49 -22.15 2.86
C GLY A 232 10.46 -21.34 4.17
N GLN A 233 11.60 -20.76 4.53
CA GLN A 233 11.73 -19.91 5.69
C GLN A 233 11.28 -18.48 5.39
N VAL A 234 10.53 -17.88 6.32
CA VAL A 234 10.26 -16.44 6.36
C VAL A 234 11.00 -15.83 7.54
N THR A 235 11.91 -14.90 7.27
CA THR A 235 12.75 -14.24 8.28
C THR A 235 12.45 -12.75 8.33
N PHE A 236 12.21 -12.23 9.54
CA PHE A 236 12.01 -10.82 9.82
C PHE A 236 13.24 -10.26 10.56
N THR A 237 13.84 -9.23 9.99
CA THR A 237 14.88 -8.41 10.60
C THR A 237 14.39 -6.96 10.64
N ASN A 238 14.20 -6.41 11.83
CA ASN A 238 13.66 -5.06 12.08
C ASN A 238 12.42 -4.74 11.24
N SER A 239 11.56 -5.74 11.04
CA SER A 239 10.42 -5.66 10.13
C SER A 239 9.11 -5.81 10.88
N GLN A 240 8.06 -5.16 10.40
CA GLN A 240 6.76 -5.19 11.03
C GLN A 240 5.60 -5.36 10.04
N ILE A 241 4.55 -6.03 10.51
CA ILE A 241 3.24 -6.07 9.86
C ILE A 241 2.21 -5.52 10.83
N THR A 242 1.44 -4.53 10.41
CA THR A 242 0.35 -3.93 11.18
C THR A 242 -0.96 -4.00 10.40
N SER A 243 -2.02 -4.39 11.11
CA SER A 243 -3.37 -4.56 10.59
C SER A 243 -4.37 -4.02 11.62
N ASN A 244 -4.05 -2.87 12.22
CA ASN A 244 -4.78 -2.30 13.35
C ASN A 244 -6.05 -1.58 12.92
N ALA A 245 -6.99 -1.39 13.83
CA ALA A 245 -8.04 -0.39 13.70
C ALA A 245 -7.83 0.72 14.73
N ASN A 246 -7.54 1.93 14.24
CA ASN A 246 -7.23 3.09 15.07
C ASN A 246 -8.49 3.90 15.46
N SER A 247 -9.67 3.39 15.12
CA SER A 247 -10.98 3.97 15.42
C SER A 247 -11.99 2.81 15.65
N THR A 248 -13.26 3.01 15.33
CA THR A 248 -14.36 2.07 15.63
C THR A 248 -14.43 0.83 14.73
N GLY A 249 -13.58 0.74 13.69
CA GLY A 249 -13.48 -0.43 12.83
C GLY A 249 -12.87 -1.65 13.52
N ASP A 250 -13.03 -2.82 12.92
CA ASP A 250 -12.39 -4.06 13.37
C ASP A 250 -10.94 -4.15 12.85
N ALA A 251 -10.01 -4.59 13.68
CA ALA A 251 -8.66 -4.91 13.21
C ALA A 251 -8.67 -6.15 12.31
N GLY A 252 -7.72 -6.20 11.37
CA GLY A 252 -7.70 -7.18 10.29
C GLY A 252 -7.04 -8.50 10.68
N THR A 253 -6.91 -9.39 9.71
CA THR A 253 -6.27 -10.69 9.90
C THR A 253 -4.89 -10.71 9.26
N ILE A 254 -3.88 -11.06 10.05
CA ILE A 254 -2.53 -11.35 9.59
C ILE A 254 -2.34 -12.87 9.57
N ARG A 255 -2.03 -13.43 8.40
CA ARG A 255 -1.81 -14.87 8.21
C ARG A 255 -0.43 -15.15 7.62
N LEU A 256 0.32 -16.02 8.27
CA LEU A 256 1.61 -16.52 7.79
C LEU A 256 1.49 -18.04 7.57
N ASP A 257 1.55 -18.48 6.32
CA ASP A 257 1.62 -19.91 5.96
C ASP A 257 3.01 -20.22 5.42
N VAL A 258 3.85 -20.80 6.28
CA VAL A 258 5.30 -20.84 6.09
C VAL A 258 5.89 -22.22 6.35
N GLY A 259 7.07 -22.51 5.80
CA GLY A 259 7.88 -23.66 6.21
C GLY A 259 8.41 -23.45 7.62
N GLN A 260 9.19 -22.37 7.78
CA GLN A 260 9.72 -21.91 9.07
C GLN A 260 9.45 -20.41 9.23
N LEU A 261 9.17 -19.96 10.45
CA LEU A 261 9.07 -18.54 10.78
C LEU A 261 10.18 -18.12 11.73
N ASN A 262 10.89 -17.02 11.42
CA ASN A 262 11.85 -16.39 12.33
C ASN A 262 11.51 -14.91 12.54
N LEU A 263 11.05 -14.56 13.75
CA LEU A 263 10.80 -13.17 14.19
C LEU A 263 11.86 -12.64 15.16
N GLY A 264 12.93 -13.39 15.41
CA GLY A 264 13.84 -13.13 16.53
C GLY A 264 14.71 -11.89 16.42
N ASN A 265 14.80 -11.27 15.25
CA ASN A 265 15.66 -10.11 15.01
C ASN A 265 14.85 -8.81 14.96
N GLY A 266 13.99 -8.57 15.97
CA GLY A 266 13.14 -7.38 16.03
C GLY A 266 11.93 -7.43 15.09
N GLY A 267 11.48 -8.64 14.72
CA GLY A 267 10.24 -8.83 13.96
C GLY A 267 9.01 -8.52 14.81
N ARG A 268 7.99 -7.87 14.24
CA ARG A 268 6.74 -7.52 14.97
C ARG A 268 5.48 -7.73 14.14
N ILE A 269 4.42 -8.23 14.77
CA ILE A 269 3.12 -8.48 14.12
C ILE A 269 1.98 -7.97 15.02
N PHE A 270 1.19 -7.02 14.53
CA PHE A 270 0.16 -6.35 15.32
C PHE A 270 -1.19 -6.28 14.60
N ALA A 271 -2.26 -6.71 15.29
CA ALA A 271 -3.64 -6.58 14.84
C ALA A 271 -4.54 -6.13 16.00
N ALA A 272 -4.36 -4.88 16.42
CA ALA A 272 -5.02 -4.30 17.58
C ALA A 272 -6.08 -3.26 17.20
N THR A 273 -7.10 -3.12 18.04
CA THR A 273 -8.16 -2.10 17.91
C THR A 273 -8.12 -1.14 19.09
N SER A 274 -8.12 0.16 18.83
CA SER A 274 -7.99 1.20 19.87
C SER A 274 -9.30 1.77 20.40
N ASP A 275 -10.44 1.42 19.79
CA ASP A 275 -11.78 1.86 20.17
C ASP A 275 -12.74 0.65 20.27
N SER A 276 -14.02 0.86 20.01
CA SER A 276 -15.14 -0.06 20.20
C SER A 276 -15.20 -1.24 19.24
N GLY A 277 -14.34 -1.28 18.21
CA GLY A 277 -14.24 -2.43 17.30
C GLY A 277 -13.57 -3.64 17.92
N ASN A 278 -13.68 -4.79 17.25
CA ASN A 278 -13.07 -6.05 17.67
C ASN A 278 -11.59 -6.08 17.33
N GLY A 279 -10.79 -6.77 18.16
CA GLY A 279 -9.39 -7.05 17.89
C GLY A 279 -9.25 -7.99 16.70
N GLY A 280 -8.09 -7.95 16.04
CA GLY A 280 -7.84 -8.72 14.83
C GLY A 280 -7.45 -10.17 15.12
N ASN A 281 -6.93 -10.85 14.10
CA ASN A 281 -6.40 -12.20 14.26
C ASN A 281 -4.97 -12.28 13.74
N VAL A 282 -4.12 -13.03 14.43
CA VAL A 282 -2.81 -13.43 13.92
C VAL A 282 -2.78 -14.96 13.85
N ILE A 283 -2.66 -15.49 12.63
CA ILE A 283 -2.69 -16.92 12.33
C ILE A 283 -1.33 -17.31 11.75
N ILE A 284 -0.59 -18.16 12.43
CA ILE A 284 0.72 -18.65 11.98
C ILE A 284 0.64 -20.16 11.82
N ASN A 285 0.74 -20.62 10.58
CA ASN A 285 0.83 -22.02 10.21
C ASN A 285 2.24 -22.28 9.68
N ALA A 286 3.14 -22.73 10.56
CA ALA A 286 4.47 -23.19 10.16
C ALA A 286 4.49 -24.71 10.06
N THR A 287 5.01 -25.27 8.97
CA THR A 287 5.07 -26.74 8.82
C THR A 287 6.22 -27.38 9.59
N ASP A 288 7.27 -26.62 9.90
CA ASP A 288 8.47 -27.12 10.58
C ASP A 288 8.71 -26.44 11.93
N SER A 289 8.96 -25.12 11.97
CA SER A 289 9.25 -24.42 13.23
C SER A 289 8.85 -22.94 13.24
N VAL A 290 8.65 -22.41 14.46
CA VAL A 290 8.45 -20.98 14.74
C VAL A 290 9.47 -20.54 15.78
N PHE A 291 10.29 -19.56 15.43
CA PHE A 291 11.24 -18.92 16.32
C PHE A 291 10.80 -17.49 16.63
N LEU A 292 10.32 -17.29 17.85
CA LEU A 292 10.02 -15.98 18.44
C LEU A 292 11.20 -15.65 19.37
N GLY A 293 12.14 -14.81 18.93
CA GLY A 293 13.38 -14.54 19.67
C GLY A 293 13.24 -13.54 20.83
N GLU A 294 14.32 -13.37 21.61
CA GLU A 294 14.50 -12.25 22.56
C GLU A 294 14.95 -11.01 21.79
N GLY A 295 14.23 -9.87 21.90
CA GLY A 295 14.70 -8.64 21.25
C GLY A 295 13.66 -7.61 20.83
N VAL A 296 12.63 -7.36 21.64
CA VAL A 296 11.95 -6.06 21.58
C VAL A 296 12.50 -5.26 22.75
N GLN A 297 13.25 -4.19 22.44
CA GLN A 297 13.55 -3.17 23.45
C GLN A 297 12.18 -2.63 23.92
N ASP A 298 11.99 -2.45 25.23
CA ASP A 298 10.78 -1.87 25.86
C ASP A 298 9.53 -2.77 26.09
N PHE A 299 9.69 -4.05 26.44
CA PHE A 299 8.58 -4.94 26.88
C PHE A 299 7.41 -5.12 25.88
N GLU A 300 7.52 -4.57 24.66
CA GLU A 300 6.50 -4.71 23.64
C GLU A 300 6.44 -6.16 23.11
N PRO A 301 5.26 -6.74 22.91
CA PRO A 301 5.11 -8.09 22.39
C PRO A 301 5.59 -8.22 20.93
N VAL A 302 6.19 -9.36 20.58
CA VAL A 302 6.57 -9.71 19.19
C VAL A 302 5.32 -9.94 18.33
N ILE A 303 4.26 -10.51 18.93
CA ILE A 303 2.94 -10.71 18.31
C ILE A 303 1.88 -10.18 19.27
N SER A 304 0.99 -9.31 18.80
CA SER A 304 -0.09 -8.77 19.64
C SER A 304 -1.42 -8.66 18.91
N VAL A 305 -2.46 -9.04 19.63
CA VAL A 305 -3.87 -8.82 19.30
C VAL A 305 -4.50 -8.22 20.54
N LEU A 306 -5.02 -7.00 20.43
CA LEU A 306 -5.56 -6.25 21.57
C LEU A 306 -6.83 -5.52 21.19
N THR A 307 -7.69 -5.31 22.18
CA THR A 307 -8.78 -4.33 22.13
C THR A 307 -8.60 -3.38 23.30
N PHE A 308 -8.53 -2.08 23.03
CA PHE A 308 -8.53 -1.07 24.09
C PHE A 308 -9.96 -0.56 24.29
N PRO A 309 -10.57 -0.74 25.48
CA PRO A 309 -11.85 -0.12 25.74
C PRO A 309 -11.70 1.40 25.71
N THR A 310 -12.65 2.10 25.09
CA THR A 310 -12.75 3.56 25.13
C THR A 310 -12.59 4.04 26.58
N LYS A 311 -11.72 5.03 26.82
CA LYS A 311 -11.65 5.72 28.12
C LYS A 311 -13.09 6.08 28.51
N CYS A 312 -13.59 5.54 29.62
CA CYS A 312 -14.82 6.06 30.20
C CYS A 312 -14.65 7.57 30.34
N SER A 313 -15.44 8.35 29.61
CA SER A 313 -15.60 9.77 29.89
C SER A 313 -16.07 9.86 31.34
N ASN A 314 -15.18 10.32 32.23
CA ASN A 314 -15.54 10.50 33.63
C ASN A 314 -16.67 11.55 33.67
N PRO A 315 -17.80 11.26 34.33
CA PRO A 315 -18.95 12.16 34.37
C PRO A 315 -18.66 13.49 35.06
#